data_AF-A0A6A5VAR4-F1
#
_entry.id   AF-A0A6A5VAR4-F1
#
_cell.length_a   1.000
_cell.length_b   1.000
_cell.length_c   1.000
_cell.angle_alpha   90.00
_cell.angle_beta   90.00
_cell.angle_gamma   90.00
#
_symmetry.space_group_name_H-M   'P 1'
#
loop_
_entity.id
_entity.type
_entity.pdbx_description
1 polymer ?
#
loop_
_entity_poly.entity_id
_entity_poly.type
_entity_poly.pdbx_seq_one_letter_code
_entity_poly.pdbx_strand_id
1 'polypeptide(L)'
;MAPRRGSSGGGSSIGGSDGPSGCPGFLQGSRFSTPLAYYVNYALFLFLFICLIIAFCCLRAKVKQKKLTGPLFWLSVLCQIIGNVLLVVGVTLLECNVVFVGNYSYFQLAFNIFFGLGNYLLLVIVVWGLNTLLIGRLNSGKSVVQILTLAITGVMGVLTAAYIGLSCYMAWSRTDAGLASLESSEASDRFYSITMSYQKYAVAYWALYLLSVIAAGGLAIATITRMRSRNILTGDILIWTVALFLSMLLWVIFQLIPYAATLDPINSSNITENTWVAISYLNSIFQLFSYIFLIFLSTSRAWEHANAVQTAYNNTASGMPVYAPVQQQYAYNGQTAQQQYTYSGQPAQQYYYQQQPVYNSVPAPVQANGHMVQVK
;
A
#
# COMPACT_ATOMS: atom_id res chain seq x y z
N MET A 1 -52.79 -52.80 33.66
CA MET A 1 -51.35 -53.10 33.82
C MET A 1 -50.66 -52.88 32.49
N ALA A 2 -49.65 -52.02 32.45
CA ALA A 2 -48.71 -51.92 31.33
C ALA A 2 -47.37 -52.56 31.76
N PRO A 3 -46.64 -53.16 30.81
CA PRO A 3 -45.21 -52.88 30.64
C PRO A 3 -44.90 -52.67 29.14
N ARG A 4 -44.20 -51.61 28.69
CA ARG A 4 -42.80 -51.14 28.85
C ARG A 4 -41.86 -51.65 27.73
N ARG A 5 -41.49 -50.72 26.84
CA ARG A 5 -40.30 -50.57 25.95
C ARG A 5 -39.60 -51.82 25.36
N GLY A 6 -39.37 -51.74 24.04
CA GLY A 6 -38.27 -52.46 23.38
C GLY A 6 -38.12 -52.16 21.88
N SER A 7 -37.17 -51.30 21.54
CA SER A 7 -36.33 -51.34 20.33
C SER A 7 -37.00 -51.30 18.94
N SER A 8 -37.03 -50.10 18.35
CA SER A 8 -36.96 -49.88 16.91
C SER A 8 -35.52 -50.10 16.43
N GLY A 9 -35.26 -51.28 15.85
CA GLY A 9 -34.03 -51.62 15.14
C GLY A 9 -34.40 -52.20 13.78
N GLY A 10 -34.41 -51.35 12.76
CA GLY A 10 -34.61 -51.73 11.36
C GLY A 10 -33.42 -51.23 10.56
N GLY A 11 -32.34 -52.01 10.55
CA GLY A 11 -31.17 -51.75 9.72
C GLY A 11 -31.49 -52.02 8.26
N SER A 12 -31.58 -50.95 7.47
CA SER A 12 -31.38 -51.04 6.02
C SER A 12 -29.90 -50.82 5.73
N SER A 13 -29.25 -51.90 5.34
CA SER A 13 -27.93 -51.95 4.73
C SER A 13 -27.95 -51.22 3.38
N ILE A 14 -27.73 -49.90 3.41
CA ILE A 14 -27.15 -49.16 2.29
C ILE A 14 -25.64 -49.27 2.48
N GLY A 15 -24.97 -49.96 1.55
CA GLY A 15 -23.53 -50.13 1.55
C GLY A 15 -22.83 -48.78 1.61
N GLY A 16 -22.34 -48.44 2.80
CA GLY A 16 -21.41 -47.35 3.02
C GLY A 16 -20.06 -47.73 2.41
N SER A 17 -19.85 -47.35 1.17
CA SER A 17 -18.52 -46.95 0.76
C SER A 17 -18.26 -45.62 1.46
N ASP A 18 -17.44 -45.64 2.51
CA ASP A 18 -16.74 -44.50 3.09
C ASP A 18 -15.86 -43.85 2.00
N GLY A 19 -16.51 -43.19 1.04
CA GLY A 19 -15.85 -42.24 0.18
C GLY A 19 -15.51 -41.04 1.05
N PRO A 20 -14.25 -40.56 1.05
CA PRO A 20 -13.91 -39.38 1.85
C PRO A 20 -14.88 -38.26 1.51
N SER A 21 -15.42 -37.59 2.53
CA SER A 21 -16.23 -36.36 2.42
C SER A 21 -15.44 -35.17 1.86
N GLY A 22 -14.42 -35.44 1.06
CA GLY A 22 -13.63 -34.49 0.31
C GLY A 22 -14.18 -34.33 -1.11
N CYS A 23 -13.98 -33.16 -1.68
CA CYS A 23 -14.37 -32.86 -3.05
C CYS A 23 -13.72 -33.86 -4.02
N PRO A 24 -14.51 -34.64 -4.80
CA PRO A 24 -14.01 -35.78 -5.57
C PRO A 24 -13.01 -35.40 -6.68
N GLY A 25 -12.93 -34.12 -7.06
CA GLY A 25 -11.98 -33.58 -8.04
C GLY A 25 -10.83 -32.77 -7.44
N PHE A 26 -10.81 -32.50 -6.13
CA PHE A 26 -9.78 -31.65 -5.52
C PHE A 26 -8.42 -32.34 -5.65
N LEU A 27 -7.52 -31.75 -6.44
CA LEU A 27 -6.12 -32.18 -6.65
C LEU A 27 -5.92 -33.43 -7.52
N GLN A 28 -6.97 -33.98 -8.13
CA GLN A 28 -6.82 -35.01 -9.15
C GLN A 28 -6.55 -34.31 -10.48
N GLY A 29 -5.28 -34.25 -10.89
CA GLY A 29 -4.75 -33.48 -12.03
C GLY A 29 -5.44 -33.74 -13.37
N SER A 30 -6.66 -33.23 -13.52
CA SER A 30 -7.42 -33.21 -14.76
C SER A 30 -6.94 -32.04 -15.62
N ARG A 31 -7.17 -32.09 -16.94
CA ARG A 31 -6.76 -31.03 -17.90
C ARG A 31 -7.34 -29.64 -17.60
N PHE A 32 -8.33 -29.54 -16.71
CA PHE A 32 -8.98 -28.30 -16.30
C PHE A 32 -8.79 -28.00 -14.80
N SER A 33 -8.02 -28.82 -14.08
CA SER A 33 -7.74 -28.60 -12.66
C SER A 33 -6.69 -27.50 -12.51
N THR A 34 -6.96 -26.59 -11.57
CA THR A 34 -6.02 -25.57 -11.14
C THR A 34 -4.87 -26.27 -10.42
N PRO A 35 -3.61 -26.10 -10.85
CA PRO A 35 -2.49 -26.74 -10.18
C PRO A 35 -2.47 -26.39 -8.70
N LEU A 36 -2.27 -27.39 -7.83
CA LEU A 36 -2.28 -27.24 -6.37
C LEU A 36 -1.47 -26.03 -5.90
N ALA A 37 -0.33 -25.78 -6.55
CA ALA A 37 0.55 -24.68 -6.21
C ALA A 37 -0.11 -23.29 -6.37
N TYR A 38 -0.98 -23.08 -7.36
CA TYR A 38 -1.73 -21.83 -7.47
C TYR A 38 -2.73 -21.67 -6.35
N TYR A 39 -3.49 -22.73 -6.04
CA TYR A 39 -4.45 -22.69 -4.94
C TYR A 39 -3.78 -22.35 -3.61
N VAL A 40 -2.66 -23.00 -3.31
CA VAL A 40 -1.86 -22.71 -2.10
C VAL A 40 -1.35 -21.28 -2.11
N ASN A 41 -0.91 -20.75 -3.26
CA ASN A 41 -0.52 -19.35 -3.41
C ASN A 41 -1.67 -18.42 -2.98
N TYR A 42 -2.85 -18.57 -3.57
CA TYR A 42 -4.01 -17.71 -3.29
C TYR A 42 -4.44 -17.76 -1.82
N ALA A 43 -4.49 -18.96 -1.22
CA ALA A 43 -4.85 -19.14 0.17
C ALA A 43 -3.80 -18.53 1.13
N LEU A 44 -2.51 -18.72 0.82
CA LEU A 44 -1.41 -18.15 1.60
C LEU A 44 -1.46 -16.63 1.59
N PHE A 45 -1.62 -16.00 0.43
CA PHE A 45 -1.65 -14.55 0.33
C PHE A 45 -2.91 -13.94 0.93
N LEU A 46 -4.07 -14.61 0.82
CA LEU A 46 -5.27 -14.24 1.55
C LEU A 46 -4.98 -14.17 3.07
N PHE A 47 -4.39 -15.23 3.62
CA PHE A 47 -4.02 -15.27 5.04
C PHE A 47 -3.03 -14.15 5.40
N LEU A 48 -2.00 -13.92 4.59
CA LEU A 48 -1.02 -12.86 4.83
C LEU A 48 -1.64 -11.45 4.77
N PHE A 49 -2.60 -11.19 3.87
CA PHE A 49 -3.32 -9.91 3.84
C PHE A 49 -4.23 -9.72 5.07
N ILE A 50 -4.84 -10.79 5.58
CA ILE A 50 -5.59 -10.75 6.84
C ILE A 50 -4.64 -10.44 8.01
N CYS A 51 -3.50 -11.12 8.10
CA CYS A 51 -2.47 -10.83 9.09
C CYS A 51 -1.97 -9.38 9.00
N LEU A 52 -1.81 -8.85 7.79
CA LEU A 52 -1.42 -7.46 7.55
C LEU A 52 -2.46 -6.49 8.10
N ILE A 53 -3.76 -6.73 7.89
CA ILE A 53 -4.83 -5.91 8.48
C ILE A 53 -4.78 -5.96 10.01
N ILE A 54 -4.66 -7.16 10.59
CA ILE A 54 -4.62 -7.33 12.05
C ILE A 54 -3.41 -6.60 12.63
N ALA A 55 -2.22 -6.83 12.07
CA ALA A 55 -0.99 -6.17 12.47
C ALA A 55 -1.13 -4.64 12.37
N PHE A 56 -1.72 -4.15 11.29
CA PHE A 56 -1.94 -2.73 11.09
C PHE A 56 -2.94 -2.13 12.10
N CYS A 57 -4.04 -2.83 12.40
CA CYS A 57 -4.98 -2.43 13.46
C CYS A 57 -4.28 -2.32 14.83
N CYS A 58 -3.44 -3.30 15.18
CA CYS A 58 -2.66 -3.27 16.41
C CYS A 58 -1.64 -2.12 16.46
N LEU A 59 -1.00 -1.80 15.33
CA LEU A 59 -0.07 -0.66 15.22
C LEU A 59 -0.79 0.68 15.28
N ARG A 60 -1.98 0.80 14.67
CA ARG A 60 -2.76 2.04 14.63
C ARG A 60 -3.17 2.52 16.02
N ALA A 61 -3.41 1.61 16.96
CA ALA A 61 -3.69 1.96 18.36
C ALA A 61 -2.54 2.77 19.01
N LYS A 62 -1.32 2.64 18.50
CA LYS A 62 -0.12 3.30 19.06
C LYS A 62 0.30 4.56 18.31
N VAL A 63 -0.13 4.74 17.07
CA VAL A 63 0.36 5.82 16.17
C VAL A 63 -0.68 6.92 16.01
N LYS A 64 -0.34 8.14 16.46
CA LYS A 64 -1.23 9.32 16.39
C LYS A 64 -1.36 9.91 14.97
N GLN A 65 -0.46 9.58 14.05
CA GLN A 65 -0.41 10.19 12.72
C GLN A 65 -1.19 9.38 11.67
N LYS A 66 -2.18 10.01 11.02
CA LYS A 66 -3.15 9.34 10.14
C LYS A 66 -3.02 9.65 8.64
N LYS A 67 -1.95 10.34 8.20
CA LYS A 67 -1.95 10.98 6.87
C LYS A 67 -1.62 10.05 5.69
N LEU A 68 -0.71 9.08 5.84
CA LEU A 68 -0.33 8.19 4.73
C LEU A 68 -1.27 6.97 4.62
N THR A 69 -1.69 6.41 5.75
CA THR A 69 -2.62 5.26 5.84
C THR A 69 -4.07 5.74 5.99
N GLY A 70 -4.51 6.51 4.99
CA GLY A 70 -5.87 7.04 4.89
C GLY A 70 -6.90 6.00 4.44
N PRO A 71 -8.14 6.43 4.15
CA PRO A 71 -9.20 5.54 3.66
C PRO A 71 -8.86 4.85 2.33
N LEU A 72 -8.08 5.49 1.46
CA LEU A 72 -7.63 4.90 0.19
C LEU A 72 -6.77 3.65 0.40
N PHE A 73 -5.91 3.66 1.43
CA PHE A 73 -5.10 2.48 1.79
C PHE A 73 -5.98 1.32 2.21
N TRP A 74 -6.94 1.58 3.10
CA TRP A 74 -7.91 0.57 3.52
C TRP A 74 -8.73 0.03 2.36
N LEU A 75 -9.22 0.91 1.49
CA LEU A 75 -9.96 0.50 0.30
C LEU A 75 -9.12 -0.38 -0.62
N SER A 76 -7.85 -0.03 -0.86
CA SER A 76 -6.94 -0.85 -1.65
C SER A 76 -6.76 -2.25 -1.06
N VAL A 77 -6.45 -2.34 0.25
CA VAL A 77 -6.27 -3.63 0.94
C VAL A 77 -7.57 -4.44 0.96
N LEU A 78 -8.72 -3.80 1.20
CA LEU A 78 -10.03 -4.47 1.16
C LEU A 78 -10.34 -5.02 -0.24
N CYS A 79 -10.06 -4.26 -1.29
CA CYS A 79 -10.19 -4.75 -2.67
C CYS A 79 -9.30 -5.99 -2.90
N GLN A 80 -8.05 -5.98 -2.42
CA GLN A 80 -7.17 -7.15 -2.54
C GLN A 80 -7.72 -8.37 -1.78
N ILE A 81 -8.24 -8.18 -0.57
CA ILE A 81 -8.81 -9.29 0.22
C ILE A 81 -10.06 -9.84 -0.44
N ILE A 82 -11.00 -8.99 -0.85
CA ILE A 82 -12.23 -9.42 -1.53
C ILE A 82 -11.87 -10.16 -2.83
N GLY A 83 -10.91 -9.65 -3.61
CA GLY A 83 -10.39 -10.32 -4.80
C GLY A 83 -9.85 -11.72 -4.48
N ASN A 84 -8.99 -11.84 -3.46
CA ASN A 84 -8.44 -13.13 -3.03
C ASN A 84 -9.51 -14.09 -2.49
N VAL A 85 -10.48 -13.61 -1.71
CA VAL A 85 -11.59 -14.44 -1.20
C VAL A 85 -12.43 -14.97 -2.36
N LEU A 86 -12.83 -14.11 -3.30
CA LEU A 86 -13.60 -14.52 -4.47
C LEU A 86 -12.83 -15.52 -5.34
N LEU A 87 -11.53 -15.33 -5.47
CA LEU A 87 -10.68 -16.23 -6.23
C LEU A 87 -10.56 -17.60 -5.54
N VAL A 88 -10.28 -17.65 -4.23
CA VAL A 88 -10.21 -18.91 -3.47
C VAL A 88 -11.56 -19.63 -3.50
N VAL A 89 -12.66 -18.93 -3.23
CA VAL A 89 -14.02 -19.51 -3.28
C VAL A 89 -14.34 -20.01 -4.69
N GLY A 90 -14.05 -19.22 -5.72
CA GLY A 90 -14.30 -19.59 -7.11
C GLY A 90 -13.54 -20.85 -7.53
N VAL A 91 -12.24 -20.93 -7.18
CA VAL A 91 -11.40 -22.11 -7.46
C VAL A 91 -11.89 -23.32 -6.67
N THR A 92 -12.21 -23.17 -5.38
CA THR A 92 -12.75 -24.28 -4.58
C THR A 92 -14.06 -24.82 -5.17
N LEU A 93 -14.99 -23.94 -5.56
CA LEU A 93 -16.26 -24.36 -6.18
C LEU A 93 -16.05 -25.06 -7.54
N LEU A 94 -15.06 -24.63 -8.31
CA LEU A 94 -14.67 -25.24 -9.57
C LEU A 94 -14.09 -26.65 -9.35
N GLU A 95 -13.12 -26.81 -8.46
CA GLU A 95 -12.48 -28.11 -8.15
C GLU A 95 -13.46 -29.09 -7.48
N CYS A 96 -14.45 -28.58 -6.74
CA CYS A 96 -15.53 -29.37 -6.18
C CYS A 96 -16.63 -29.74 -7.18
N ASN A 97 -16.49 -29.33 -8.45
CA ASN A 97 -17.46 -29.54 -9.53
C ASN A 97 -18.88 -29.04 -9.15
N VAL A 98 -18.96 -28.04 -8.26
CA VAL A 98 -20.22 -27.39 -7.88
C VAL A 98 -20.60 -26.36 -8.96
N VAL A 99 -19.60 -25.76 -9.59
CA VAL A 99 -19.74 -24.72 -10.60
C VAL A 99 -19.10 -25.19 -11.90
N PHE A 100 -19.86 -25.10 -13.00
CA PHE A 100 -19.34 -25.38 -14.34
C PHE A 100 -18.39 -24.28 -14.82
N VAL A 101 -17.46 -24.61 -15.73
CA VAL A 101 -16.44 -23.68 -16.27
C VAL A 101 -17.05 -22.36 -16.78
N GLY A 102 -18.21 -22.42 -17.45
CA GLY A 102 -18.93 -21.24 -17.91
C GLY A 102 -19.31 -20.27 -16.79
N ASN A 103 -19.74 -20.80 -15.63
CA ASN A 103 -20.14 -20.01 -14.46
C ASN A 103 -18.94 -19.50 -13.64
N TYR A 104 -17.78 -20.17 -13.70
CA TYR A 104 -16.54 -19.69 -13.08
C TYR A 104 -16.10 -18.33 -13.65
N SER A 105 -16.42 -18.06 -14.91
CA SER A 105 -16.14 -16.77 -15.55
C SER A 105 -16.80 -15.57 -14.86
N TYR A 106 -17.93 -15.77 -14.16
CA TYR A 106 -18.55 -14.70 -13.34
C TYR A 106 -17.72 -14.38 -12.10
N PHE A 107 -17.10 -15.38 -11.47
CA PHE A 107 -16.13 -15.14 -10.39
C PHE A 107 -14.90 -14.40 -10.92
N GLN A 108 -14.42 -14.79 -12.10
CA GLN A 108 -13.31 -14.14 -12.78
C GLN A 108 -13.56 -12.67 -13.09
N LEU A 109 -14.77 -12.33 -13.54
CA LEU A 109 -15.21 -10.96 -13.71
C LEU A 109 -15.07 -10.17 -12.41
N ALA A 110 -15.62 -10.70 -11.31
CA ALA A 110 -15.65 -10.02 -10.02
C ALA A 110 -14.24 -9.81 -9.46
N PHE A 111 -13.41 -10.86 -9.38
CA PHE A 111 -12.06 -10.71 -8.80
C PHE A 111 -11.15 -9.84 -9.67
N ASN A 112 -11.32 -9.82 -11.00
CA ASN A 112 -10.54 -8.93 -11.89
C ASN A 112 -10.80 -7.46 -11.59
N ILE A 113 -12.06 -7.08 -11.33
CA ILE A 113 -12.43 -5.71 -10.95
C ILE A 113 -11.77 -5.35 -9.63
N PHE A 114 -11.87 -6.21 -8.62
CA PHE A 114 -11.30 -5.95 -7.30
C PHE A 114 -9.76 -5.88 -7.32
N PHE A 115 -9.08 -6.79 -8.02
CA PHE A 115 -7.62 -6.73 -8.16
C PHE A 115 -7.17 -5.51 -8.97
N GLY A 116 -7.86 -5.19 -10.06
CA GLY A 116 -7.58 -4.00 -10.87
C GLY A 116 -7.70 -2.70 -10.06
N LEU A 117 -8.80 -2.56 -9.31
CA LEU A 117 -9.01 -1.42 -8.41
C LEU A 117 -7.99 -1.40 -7.28
N GLY A 118 -7.69 -2.56 -6.66
CA GLY A 118 -6.70 -2.68 -5.60
C GLY A 118 -5.32 -2.19 -6.05
N ASN A 119 -4.87 -2.64 -7.23
CA ASN A 119 -3.60 -2.26 -7.84
C ASN A 119 -3.55 -0.78 -8.22
N TYR A 120 -4.62 -0.25 -8.81
CA TYR A 120 -4.69 1.17 -9.14
C TYR A 120 -4.67 2.05 -7.89
N LEU A 121 -5.43 1.69 -6.85
CA LEU A 121 -5.40 2.42 -5.58
C LEU A 121 -4.01 2.36 -4.93
N LEU A 122 -3.31 1.23 -5.02
CA LEU A 122 -1.92 1.12 -4.57
C LEU A 122 -1.02 2.10 -5.33
N LEU A 123 -1.16 2.19 -6.66
CA LEU A 123 -0.45 3.18 -7.47
C LEU A 123 -0.78 4.61 -7.02
N VAL A 124 -2.06 4.94 -6.80
CA VAL A 124 -2.47 6.29 -6.35
C VAL A 124 -1.84 6.64 -5.00
N ILE A 125 -1.81 5.70 -4.06
CA ILE A 125 -1.20 5.92 -2.74
C ILE A 125 0.31 6.18 -2.86
N VAL A 126 1.01 5.38 -3.67
CA VAL A 126 2.47 5.48 -3.81
C VAL A 126 2.88 6.66 -4.69
N VAL A 127 2.26 6.85 -5.85
CA VAL A 127 2.63 7.90 -6.80
C VAL A 127 2.16 9.27 -6.33
N TRP A 128 0.88 9.41 -5.99
CA TRP A 128 0.33 10.70 -5.59
C TRP A 128 0.42 10.94 -4.08
N GLY A 129 0.00 9.97 -3.26
CA GLY A 129 -0.05 10.10 -1.80
C GLY A 129 1.33 10.34 -1.18
N LEU A 130 2.29 9.44 -1.43
CA LEU A 130 3.63 9.53 -0.86
C LEU A 130 4.39 10.76 -1.36
N ASN A 131 4.42 11.01 -2.67
CA ASN A 131 5.12 12.19 -3.20
C ASN A 131 4.53 13.51 -2.68
N THR A 132 3.21 13.60 -2.55
CA THR A 132 2.54 14.78 -1.97
C THR A 132 2.94 15.00 -0.51
N LEU A 133 3.08 13.92 0.27
CA LEU A 133 3.51 14.01 1.66
C LEU A 133 4.99 14.40 1.79
N LEU A 134 5.87 13.84 0.93
CA LEU A 134 7.28 14.19 0.91
C LEU A 134 7.49 15.66 0.51
N ILE A 135 6.87 16.12 -0.57
CA ILE A 135 7.02 17.51 -1.03
C ILE A 135 6.42 18.52 -0.05
N GLY A 136 5.36 18.12 0.67
CA GLY A 136 4.76 18.91 1.73
C GLY A 136 5.74 19.32 2.84
N ARG A 137 6.90 18.64 2.96
CA ARG A 137 7.96 18.99 3.92
C ARG A 137 8.93 20.06 3.41
N LEU A 138 9.04 20.29 2.10
CA LEU A 138 10.00 21.24 1.55
C LEU A 138 9.46 22.68 1.44
N ASN A 139 8.18 22.91 1.71
CA ASN A 139 7.44 24.19 1.55
C ASN A 139 7.57 24.88 0.19
N SER A 140 8.28 24.28 -0.78
CA SER A 140 8.61 24.85 -2.09
C SER A 140 8.25 23.83 -3.17
N GLY A 141 7.65 24.29 -4.27
CA GLY A 141 7.30 23.43 -5.42
C GLY A 141 6.15 22.44 -5.19
N LYS A 142 5.39 22.56 -4.09
CA LYS A 142 4.29 21.63 -3.74
C LYS A 142 3.27 21.50 -4.87
N SER A 143 2.81 22.61 -5.44
CA SER A 143 1.76 22.60 -6.48
C SER A 143 2.18 21.85 -7.74
N VAL A 144 3.44 22.03 -8.19
CA VAL A 144 3.93 21.39 -9.42
C VAL A 144 3.99 19.87 -9.26
N VAL A 145 4.56 19.38 -8.17
CA VAL A 145 4.65 17.92 -7.91
C VAL A 145 3.26 17.31 -7.73
N GLN A 146 2.34 18.01 -7.05
CA GLN A 146 0.96 17.55 -6.88
C GLN A 146 0.23 17.45 -8.22
N ILE A 147 0.32 18.47 -9.08
CA ILE A 147 -0.32 18.46 -10.40
C ILE A 147 0.27 17.36 -11.28
N LEU A 148 1.60 17.22 -11.30
CA LEU A 148 2.28 16.21 -12.11
C LEU A 148 1.90 14.78 -11.67
N THR A 149 1.98 14.49 -10.37
CA THR A 149 1.63 13.17 -9.85
C THR A 149 0.15 12.87 -10.01
N LEU A 150 -0.73 13.87 -9.85
CA LEU A 150 -2.16 13.74 -10.12
C LEU A 150 -2.41 13.41 -11.60
N ALA A 151 -1.74 14.10 -12.53
CA ALA A 151 -1.86 13.85 -13.97
C ALA A 151 -1.43 12.42 -14.33
N ILE A 152 -0.28 11.95 -13.81
CA ILE A 152 0.19 10.58 -14.01
C ILE A 152 -0.86 9.58 -13.50
N THR A 153 -1.37 9.77 -12.28
CA THR A 153 -2.39 8.89 -11.71
C THR A 153 -3.72 8.95 -12.47
N GLY A 154 -4.12 10.12 -12.99
CA GLY A 154 -5.34 10.29 -13.76
C GLY A 154 -5.29 9.56 -15.09
N VAL A 155 -4.18 9.70 -15.84
CA VAL A 155 -3.94 8.94 -17.08
C VAL A 155 -3.94 7.44 -16.79
N MET A 156 -3.21 7.01 -15.75
CA MET A 156 -3.20 5.60 -15.36
C MET A 156 -4.59 5.11 -14.94
N GLY A 157 -5.43 5.94 -14.32
CA GLY A 157 -6.80 5.58 -13.96
C GLY A 157 -7.70 5.30 -15.15
N VAL A 158 -7.61 6.13 -16.19
CA VAL A 158 -8.32 5.88 -17.46
C VAL A 158 -7.84 4.57 -18.10
N LEU A 159 -6.52 4.34 -18.11
CA LEU A 159 -5.94 3.11 -18.65
C LEU A 159 -6.32 1.88 -17.81
N THR A 160 -6.38 1.97 -16.49
CA THR A 160 -6.85 0.89 -15.62
C THR A 160 -8.32 0.59 -15.89
N ALA A 161 -9.18 1.60 -16.04
CA ALA A 161 -10.60 1.37 -16.35
C ALA A 161 -10.77 0.62 -17.68
N ALA A 162 -10.04 1.01 -18.73
CA ALA A 162 -10.02 0.29 -20.00
C ALA A 162 -9.42 -1.12 -19.88
N TYR A 163 -8.37 -1.30 -19.08
CA TYR A 163 -7.77 -2.61 -18.80
C TYR A 163 -8.75 -3.57 -18.12
N ILE A 164 -9.43 -3.10 -17.06
CA ILE A 164 -10.45 -3.87 -16.36
C ILE A 164 -11.60 -4.19 -17.33
N GLY A 165 -12.07 -3.21 -18.08
CA GLY A 165 -13.16 -3.41 -19.06
C GLY A 165 -12.85 -4.47 -20.11
N LEU A 166 -11.65 -4.42 -20.70
CA LEU A 166 -11.20 -5.43 -21.66
C LEU A 166 -10.99 -6.79 -21.00
N SER A 167 -10.37 -6.86 -19.82
CA SER A 167 -10.19 -8.12 -19.08
C SER A 167 -11.54 -8.75 -18.70
N CYS A 168 -12.53 -7.92 -18.37
CA CYS A 168 -13.90 -8.33 -18.08
C CYS A 168 -14.60 -8.86 -19.34
N TYR A 169 -14.45 -8.17 -20.47
CA TYR A 169 -14.97 -8.64 -21.76
C TYR A 169 -14.35 -9.97 -22.19
N MET A 170 -13.05 -10.14 -21.98
CA MET A 170 -12.33 -11.40 -22.25
C MET A 170 -12.77 -12.55 -21.33
N ALA A 171 -13.16 -12.25 -20.08
CA ALA A 171 -13.75 -13.25 -19.19
C ALA A 171 -15.19 -13.61 -19.61
N TRP A 172 -16.00 -12.60 -19.93
CA TRP A 172 -17.39 -12.79 -20.35
C TRP A 172 -17.51 -13.58 -21.66
N SER A 173 -16.65 -13.33 -22.64
CA SER A 173 -16.64 -14.04 -23.93
C SER A 173 -16.33 -15.54 -23.80
N ARG A 174 -15.82 -16.01 -22.66
CA ARG A 174 -15.61 -17.43 -22.34
C ARG A 174 -16.81 -18.11 -21.67
N THR A 175 -17.87 -17.36 -21.36
CA THR A 175 -19.13 -17.92 -20.85
C THR A 175 -19.89 -18.63 -21.97
N ASP A 176 -20.85 -19.49 -21.62
CA ASP A 176 -21.71 -20.18 -22.60
C ASP A 176 -22.48 -19.18 -23.49
N ALA A 177 -22.91 -18.04 -22.91
CA ALA A 177 -23.53 -16.94 -23.65
C ALA A 177 -22.56 -16.27 -24.65
N GLY A 178 -21.28 -16.16 -24.27
CA GLY A 178 -20.21 -15.67 -25.15
C GLY A 178 -19.89 -16.67 -26.27
N LEU A 179 -19.75 -17.94 -25.94
CA LEU A 179 -19.44 -19.01 -26.90
C LEU A 179 -20.58 -19.22 -27.92
N ALA A 180 -21.84 -19.14 -27.49
CA ALA A 180 -22.99 -19.19 -28.41
C ALA A 180 -22.97 -18.05 -29.43
N SER A 181 -22.40 -16.89 -29.08
CA SER A 181 -22.22 -15.77 -30.03
C SER A 181 -21.04 -15.96 -30.99
N LEU A 182 -20.17 -16.94 -30.72
CA LEU A 182 -18.94 -17.22 -31.47
C LEU A 182 -19.06 -18.41 -32.44
N GLU A 183 -20.25 -19.01 -32.58
CA GLU A 183 -20.48 -20.23 -33.36
C GLU A 183 -20.26 -20.07 -34.89
N SER A 184 -20.16 -18.83 -35.38
CA SER A 184 -19.80 -18.55 -36.77
C SER A 184 -18.27 -18.46 -36.96
N SER A 185 -17.76 -18.99 -38.08
CA SER A 185 -16.33 -18.93 -38.44
C SER A 185 -15.75 -17.52 -38.37
N GLU A 186 -16.53 -16.50 -38.76
CA GLU A 186 -16.12 -15.09 -38.70
C GLU A 186 -15.97 -14.57 -37.26
N ALA A 187 -16.75 -15.11 -36.31
CA ALA A 187 -16.71 -14.69 -34.92
C ALA A 187 -15.47 -15.25 -34.20
N SER A 188 -15.01 -16.45 -34.56
CA SER A 188 -13.75 -17.04 -34.06
C SER A 188 -12.53 -16.19 -34.44
N ASP A 189 -12.42 -15.76 -35.71
CA ASP A 189 -11.32 -14.91 -36.18
C ASP A 189 -11.34 -13.54 -35.49
N ARG A 190 -12.53 -12.97 -35.29
CA ARG A 190 -12.69 -11.73 -34.51
C ARG A 190 -12.23 -11.91 -33.07
N PHE A 191 -12.59 -13.01 -32.41
CA PHE A 191 -12.16 -13.28 -31.03
C PHE A 191 -10.65 -13.39 -30.90
N TYR A 192 -9.99 -14.06 -31.84
CA TYR A 192 -8.52 -14.13 -31.88
C TYR A 192 -7.90 -12.73 -32.03
N SER A 193 -8.43 -11.91 -32.94
CA SER A 193 -7.95 -10.53 -33.14
C SER A 193 -8.11 -9.64 -31.89
N ILE A 194 -9.20 -9.80 -31.15
CA ILE A 194 -9.47 -9.06 -29.91
C ILE A 194 -8.51 -9.53 -28.80
N THR A 195 -8.29 -10.84 -28.67
CA THR A 195 -7.36 -11.42 -27.69
C THR A 195 -5.95 -10.86 -27.88
N MET A 196 -5.47 -10.83 -29.12
CA MET A 196 -4.15 -10.30 -29.46
C MET A 196 -4.06 -8.79 -29.16
N SER A 197 -5.12 -8.05 -29.44
CA SER A 197 -5.20 -6.61 -29.15
C SER A 197 -5.19 -6.34 -27.63
N TYR A 198 -5.89 -7.16 -26.86
CA TYR A 198 -5.87 -7.11 -25.40
C TYR A 198 -4.48 -7.37 -24.82
N GLN A 199 -3.75 -8.37 -25.32
CA GLN A 199 -2.39 -8.66 -24.85
C GLN A 199 -1.44 -7.49 -25.14
N LYS A 200 -1.50 -6.91 -26.35
CA LYS A 200 -0.70 -5.71 -26.70
C LYS A 200 -1.03 -4.54 -25.78
N TYR A 201 -2.30 -4.33 -25.50
CA TYR A 201 -2.76 -3.30 -24.56
C TYR A 201 -2.27 -3.58 -23.13
N ALA A 202 -2.33 -4.83 -22.66
CA ALA A 202 -1.86 -5.22 -21.34
C ALA A 202 -0.36 -4.96 -21.17
N VAL A 203 0.46 -5.29 -22.17
CA VAL A 203 1.90 -4.99 -22.17
C VAL A 203 2.14 -3.48 -22.09
N ALA A 204 1.45 -2.68 -22.92
CA ALA A 204 1.58 -1.23 -22.88
C ALA A 204 1.14 -0.65 -21.52
N TYR A 205 0.04 -1.14 -20.96
CA TYR A 205 -0.47 -0.76 -19.64
C TYR A 205 0.57 -1.02 -18.54
N TRP A 206 1.10 -2.24 -18.46
CA TRP A 206 2.09 -2.60 -17.43
C TRP A 206 3.43 -1.89 -17.62
N ALA A 207 3.84 -1.61 -18.87
CA ALA A 207 5.01 -0.79 -19.16
C ALA A 207 4.84 0.68 -18.72
N LEU A 208 3.67 1.28 -18.95
CA LEU A 208 3.36 2.63 -18.47
C LEU A 208 3.20 2.67 -16.94
N TYR A 209 2.66 1.62 -16.34
CA TYR A 209 2.62 1.44 -14.89
C TYR A 209 4.04 1.43 -14.31
N LEU A 210 4.94 0.65 -14.92
CA LEU A 210 6.36 0.59 -14.54
C LEU A 210 7.04 1.96 -14.64
N LEU A 211 6.83 2.67 -15.76
CA LEU A 211 7.38 4.01 -15.97
C LEU A 211 6.85 5.00 -14.93
N SER A 212 5.56 4.92 -14.58
CA SER A 212 4.94 5.73 -13.54
C SER A 212 5.59 5.50 -12.17
N VAL A 213 5.87 4.24 -11.82
CA VAL A 213 6.55 3.86 -10.58
C VAL A 213 7.99 4.38 -10.56
N ILE A 214 8.74 4.25 -11.67
CA ILE A 214 10.12 4.76 -11.79
C ILE A 214 10.16 6.28 -11.66
N ALA A 215 9.28 7.00 -12.38
CA ALA A 215 9.21 8.45 -12.34
C ALA A 215 8.85 8.94 -10.92
N ALA A 216 7.86 8.32 -10.28
CA ALA A 216 7.48 8.62 -8.90
C ALA A 216 8.59 8.30 -7.89
N GLY A 217 9.35 7.23 -8.11
CA GLY A 217 10.50 6.85 -7.28
C GLY A 217 11.63 7.85 -7.38
N GLY A 218 11.95 8.29 -8.61
CA GLY A 218 12.93 9.34 -8.86
C GLY A 218 12.55 10.66 -8.17
N LEU A 219 11.28 11.07 -8.25
CA LEU A 219 10.77 12.26 -7.57
C LEU A 219 10.84 12.12 -6.04
N ALA A 220 10.49 10.97 -5.49
CA ALA A 220 10.54 10.70 -4.05
C ALA A 220 11.98 10.77 -3.53
N ILE A 221 12.92 10.10 -4.20
CA ILE A 221 14.34 10.10 -3.83
C ILE A 221 14.93 11.51 -3.94
N ALA A 222 14.67 12.23 -5.04
CA ALA A 222 15.14 13.61 -5.20
C ALA A 222 14.60 14.53 -4.10
N THR A 223 13.34 14.35 -3.70
CA THR A 223 12.71 15.10 -2.60
C THR A 223 13.37 14.77 -1.26
N ILE A 224 13.66 13.50 -1.00
CA ILE A 224 14.35 13.05 0.22
C ILE A 224 15.78 13.60 0.27
N THR A 225 16.52 13.59 -0.82
CA THR A 225 17.87 14.16 -0.89
C THR A 225 17.87 15.66 -0.59
N ARG A 226 16.89 16.40 -1.08
CA ARG A 226 16.67 17.81 -0.75
C ARG A 226 16.26 18.04 0.72
N MET A 227 15.56 17.10 1.34
CA MET A 227 15.30 17.16 2.79
C MET A 227 16.59 16.94 3.59
N ARG A 228 17.44 16.00 3.16
CA ARG A 228 18.72 15.71 3.79
C ARG A 228 19.66 16.93 3.75
N SER A 229 19.71 17.66 2.63
CA SER A 229 20.51 18.90 2.54
C SER A 229 20.02 20.01 3.49
N ARG A 230 18.83 19.88 4.07
CA ARG A 230 18.26 20.79 5.08
C ARG A 230 18.35 20.23 6.50
N ASN A 231 19.17 19.20 6.73
CA ASN A 231 19.38 18.55 8.02
C ASN A 231 18.10 17.96 8.66
N ILE A 232 17.12 17.58 7.85
CA ILE A 232 15.95 16.83 8.32
C ILE A 232 16.37 15.36 8.47
N LEU A 233 16.00 14.71 9.57
CA LEU A 233 16.34 13.31 9.83
C LEU A 233 15.58 12.39 8.85
N THR A 234 16.22 11.99 7.74
CA THR A 234 15.57 11.23 6.64
C THR A 234 15.98 9.76 6.53
N GLY A 235 16.88 9.26 7.40
CA GLY A 235 17.50 7.94 7.24
C GLY A 235 16.48 6.80 7.11
N ASP A 236 15.52 6.74 8.04
CA ASP A 236 14.48 5.71 8.07
C ASP A 236 13.51 5.82 6.87
N ILE A 237 13.06 7.04 6.53
CA ILE A 237 12.19 7.29 5.38
C ILE A 237 12.87 6.84 4.07
N LEU A 238 14.16 7.12 3.90
CA LEU A 238 14.89 6.78 2.69
C LEU A 238 14.91 5.26 2.47
N ILE A 239 15.24 4.49 3.51
CA ILE A 239 15.34 3.03 3.41
C ILE A 239 13.99 2.43 3.04
N TRP A 240 12.91 2.80 3.74
CA TRP A 240 11.57 2.27 3.44
C TRP A 240 11.02 2.74 2.10
N THR A 241 11.35 3.96 1.68
CA THR A 241 10.95 4.46 0.36
C THR A 241 11.64 3.68 -0.75
N VAL A 242 12.95 3.43 -0.65
CA VAL A 242 13.69 2.63 -1.63
C VAL A 242 13.17 1.19 -1.66
N ALA A 243 12.95 0.58 -0.49
CA ALA A 243 12.38 -0.77 -0.39
C ALA A 243 10.98 -0.85 -1.03
N LEU A 244 10.12 0.14 -0.79
CA LEU A 244 8.80 0.25 -1.41
C LEU A 244 8.88 0.32 -2.94
N PHE A 245 9.70 1.22 -3.49
CA PHE A 245 9.82 1.37 -4.94
C PHE A 245 10.46 0.15 -5.60
N LEU A 246 11.45 -0.48 -4.96
CA LEU A 246 12.04 -1.73 -5.44
C LEU A 246 11.00 -2.85 -5.48
N SER A 247 10.21 -2.99 -4.40
CA SER A 247 9.12 -3.96 -4.33
C SER A 247 8.08 -3.71 -5.42
N MET A 248 7.68 -2.44 -5.59
CA MET A 248 6.73 -2.02 -6.62
C MET A 248 7.24 -2.32 -8.03
N LEU A 249 8.52 -2.06 -8.29
CA LEU A 249 9.15 -2.32 -9.58
C LEU A 249 9.18 -3.83 -9.87
N LEU A 250 9.59 -4.64 -8.90
CA LEU A 250 9.74 -6.10 -9.08
C LEU A 250 8.40 -6.78 -9.38
N TRP A 251 7.34 -6.51 -8.62
CA TRP A 251 6.05 -7.16 -8.90
C TRP A 251 5.47 -6.74 -10.25
N VAL A 252 5.65 -5.48 -10.67
CA VAL A 252 5.22 -5.01 -12.00
C VAL A 252 6.01 -5.70 -13.12
N ILE A 253 7.33 -5.91 -12.94
CA ILE A 253 8.12 -6.69 -13.89
C ILE A 253 7.61 -8.14 -13.97
N PHE A 254 7.36 -8.78 -12.82
CA PHE A 254 6.82 -10.14 -12.80
C PHE A 254 5.43 -10.23 -13.42
N GLN A 255 4.63 -9.17 -13.36
CA GLN A 255 3.36 -9.10 -14.05
C GLN A 255 3.53 -8.88 -15.57
N LEU A 256 4.53 -8.09 -15.99
CA LEU A 256 4.79 -7.77 -17.40
C LEU A 256 5.30 -8.98 -18.19
N ILE A 257 6.17 -9.82 -17.59
CA ILE A 257 6.79 -10.99 -18.23
C ILE A 257 5.73 -11.92 -18.88
N PRO A 258 4.70 -12.39 -18.15
CA PRO A 258 3.53 -13.07 -18.71
C PRO A 258 2.97 -12.50 -20.00
N TYR A 259 2.60 -11.22 -19.99
CA TYR A 259 1.93 -10.59 -21.12
C TYR A 259 2.89 -10.40 -22.30
N ALA A 260 4.15 -10.08 -22.02
CA ALA A 260 5.17 -9.94 -23.04
C ALA A 260 5.45 -11.29 -23.71
N ALA A 261 5.53 -12.38 -22.95
CA ALA A 261 5.77 -13.71 -23.48
C ALA A 261 4.61 -14.21 -24.36
N THR A 262 3.37 -13.82 -24.07
CA THR A 262 2.23 -14.19 -24.92
C THR A 262 2.22 -13.49 -26.29
N LEU A 263 2.95 -12.38 -26.46
CA LEU A 263 3.05 -11.68 -27.74
C LEU A 263 4.02 -12.33 -28.73
N ASP A 264 4.93 -13.17 -28.25
CA ASP A 264 5.88 -13.89 -29.09
C ASP A 264 5.38 -15.33 -29.31
N PRO A 265 4.81 -15.64 -30.50
CA PRO A 265 4.24 -16.96 -30.76
C PRO A 265 5.28 -18.07 -30.62
N ILE A 266 6.54 -17.79 -30.93
CA ILE A 266 7.64 -18.76 -30.95
C ILE A 266 8.12 -19.07 -29.52
N ASN A 267 8.11 -18.06 -28.64
CA ASN A 267 8.57 -18.21 -27.27
C ASN A 267 7.45 -18.51 -26.27
N SER A 268 6.19 -18.35 -26.67
CA SER A 268 5.03 -18.63 -25.80
C SER A 268 4.99 -20.09 -25.30
N SER A 269 5.53 -21.05 -26.08
CA SER A 269 5.65 -22.46 -25.68
C SER A 269 6.78 -22.76 -24.68
N ASN A 270 7.70 -21.81 -24.46
CA ASN A 270 8.90 -22.06 -23.65
C ASN A 270 8.69 -21.79 -22.15
N ILE A 271 7.60 -21.11 -21.76
CA ILE A 271 7.29 -20.88 -20.34
C ILE A 271 6.55 -22.10 -19.80
N THR A 272 7.27 -22.92 -19.04
CA THR A 272 6.69 -24.07 -18.35
C THR A 272 5.67 -23.63 -17.28
N GLU A 273 4.72 -24.50 -16.96
CA GLU A 273 3.73 -24.27 -15.90
C GLU A 273 4.39 -23.91 -14.55
N ASN A 274 5.49 -24.59 -14.21
CA ASN A 274 6.26 -24.31 -12.99
C ASN A 274 6.81 -22.87 -12.96
N THR A 275 7.21 -22.35 -14.12
CA THR A 275 7.67 -20.96 -14.24
C THR A 275 6.53 -19.98 -13.97
N TRP A 276 5.34 -20.26 -14.50
CA TRP A 276 4.14 -19.44 -14.24
C TRP A 276 3.76 -19.44 -12.75
N VAL A 277 3.82 -20.60 -12.10
CA VAL A 277 3.61 -20.72 -10.65
C VAL A 277 4.63 -19.87 -9.89
N ALA A 278 5.92 -20.00 -10.20
CA ALA A 278 6.98 -19.24 -9.53
C ALA A 278 6.80 -17.71 -9.71
N ILE A 279 6.46 -17.27 -10.92
CA ILE A 279 6.15 -15.85 -11.20
C ILE A 279 4.95 -15.38 -10.36
N SER A 280 3.91 -16.21 -10.24
CA SER A 280 2.74 -15.89 -9.41
C SER A 280 3.09 -15.70 -7.94
N TYR A 281 3.93 -16.56 -7.36
CA TYR A 281 4.42 -16.38 -5.99
C TYR A 281 5.26 -15.11 -5.83
N LEU A 282 6.22 -14.88 -6.72
CA LEU A 282 7.10 -13.70 -6.65
C LEU A 282 6.29 -12.41 -6.76
N ASN A 283 5.34 -12.36 -7.69
CA ASN A 283 4.43 -11.24 -7.85
C ASN A 283 3.66 -10.95 -6.55
N SER A 284 3.00 -11.96 -5.98
CA SER A 284 2.25 -11.80 -4.74
C SER A 284 3.11 -11.39 -3.54
N ILE A 285 4.34 -11.92 -3.42
CA ILE A 285 5.30 -11.53 -2.36
C ILE A 285 5.65 -10.04 -2.47
N PHE A 286 6.07 -9.58 -3.65
CA PHE A 286 6.50 -8.20 -3.84
C PHE A 286 5.32 -7.21 -3.82
N GLN A 287 4.13 -7.66 -4.20
CA GLN A 287 2.90 -6.89 -4.00
C GLN A 287 2.59 -6.72 -2.50
N LEU A 288 2.63 -7.81 -1.72
CA LEU A 288 2.42 -7.79 -0.27
C LEU A 288 3.47 -6.90 0.44
N PHE A 289 4.75 -7.04 0.07
CA PHE A 289 5.82 -6.20 0.61
C PHE A 289 5.60 -4.72 0.33
N SER A 290 4.99 -4.36 -0.81
CA SER A 290 4.64 -2.95 -1.08
C SER A 290 3.66 -2.40 -0.02
N TYR A 291 2.66 -3.19 0.39
CA TYR A 291 1.75 -2.80 1.47
C TYR A 291 2.46 -2.76 2.84
N ILE A 292 3.34 -3.72 3.13
CA ILE A 292 4.10 -3.76 4.38
C ILE A 292 5.03 -2.53 4.49
N PHE A 293 5.75 -2.19 3.43
CA PHE A 293 6.62 -1.01 3.41
C PHE A 293 5.83 0.29 3.51
N LEU A 294 4.61 0.37 2.95
CA LEU A 294 3.72 1.50 3.19
C LEU A 294 3.32 1.64 4.67
N ILE A 295 3.09 0.52 5.36
CA ILE A 295 2.82 0.53 6.80
C ILE A 295 4.04 1.04 7.55
N PHE A 296 5.23 0.46 7.33
CA PHE A 296 6.46 0.91 8.01
C PHE A 296 6.74 2.38 7.75
N LEU A 297 6.60 2.81 6.49
CA LEU A 297 6.74 4.21 6.11
C LEU A 297 5.75 5.09 6.87
N SER A 298 4.49 4.67 7.04
CA SER A 298 3.48 5.43 7.81
C SER A 298 3.81 5.52 9.30
N THR A 299 4.55 4.56 9.85
CA THR A 299 4.95 4.52 11.26
C THR A 299 6.30 5.17 11.57
N SER A 300 7.01 5.67 10.56
CA SER A 300 8.34 6.26 10.76
C SER A 300 8.29 7.49 11.66
N ARG A 301 9.21 7.55 12.65
CA ARG A 301 9.34 8.70 13.58
C ARG A 301 9.66 10.01 12.88
N ALA A 302 10.21 9.94 11.68
CA ALA A 302 10.53 11.12 10.89
C ALA A 302 9.28 11.98 10.56
N TRP A 303 8.06 11.43 10.68
CA TRP A 303 6.84 12.22 10.55
C TRP A 303 6.49 13.06 11.78
N GLU A 304 7.02 12.76 12.96
CA GLU A 304 6.73 13.45 14.23
C GLU A 304 7.42 14.81 14.34
N HIS A 305 8.72 14.87 14.03
CA HIS A 305 9.54 16.07 14.23
C HIS A 305 9.06 17.28 13.42
N ALA A 306 8.44 17.05 12.27
CA ALA A 306 8.06 18.14 11.38
C ALA A 306 6.72 18.81 11.75
N ASN A 307 5.95 18.26 12.69
CA ASN A 307 4.82 19.00 13.29
C ASN A 307 5.30 19.94 14.41
N ALA A 308 6.35 19.57 15.16
CA ALA A 308 6.87 20.37 16.27
C ALA A 308 7.52 21.69 15.80
N VAL A 309 8.18 21.69 14.64
CA VAL A 309 8.80 22.91 14.06
C VAL A 309 7.75 23.90 13.54
N GLN A 310 6.62 23.41 13.02
CA GLN A 310 5.53 24.25 12.50
C GLN A 310 4.72 24.94 13.62
N THR A 311 4.50 24.28 14.76
CA THR A 311 3.85 24.91 15.92
C THR A 311 4.72 25.98 16.59
N ALA A 312 6.05 25.83 16.56
CA ALA A 312 6.95 26.85 17.10
C ALA A 312 6.91 28.17 16.30
N TYR A 313 6.79 28.10 14.97
CA TYR A 313 6.70 29.30 14.12
C TYR A 313 5.31 29.94 14.13
N ASN A 314 4.22 29.16 14.11
CA ASN A 314 2.87 29.73 14.09
C ASN A 314 2.45 30.43 15.39
N ASN A 315 3.13 30.17 16.51
CA ASN A 315 2.89 30.89 17.77
C ASN A 315 3.55 32.27 17.85
N THR A 316 4.24 32.74 16.80
CA THR A 316 4.86 34.08 16.77
C THR A 316 4.06 35.13 15.98
N ALA A 317 2.93 34.77 15.37
CA ALA A 317 2.16 35.68 14.52
C ALA A 317 1.10 36.54 15.24
N SER A 318 0.90 36.37 16.56
CA SER A 318 -0.05 37.17 17.32
C SER A 318 0.34 37.25 18.79
N GLY A 319 1.25 38.16 19.12
CA GLY A 319 1.68 38.43 20.49
C GLY A 319 3.18 38.62 20.54
N MET A 320 3.60 39.77 21.07
CA MET A 320 4.98 40.18 21.26
C MET A 320 5.90 39.03 21.68
N PRO A 321 7.17 39.03 21.26
CA PRO A 321 8.14 38.02 21.70
C PRO A 321 8.26 38.08 23.23
N VAL A 322 7.52 37.20 23.91
CA VAL A 322 7.76 36.92 25.32
C VAL A 322 9.08 36.17 25.33
N TYR A 323 10.15 36.92 25.61
CA TYR A 323 11.44 36.40 25.98
C TYR A 323 11.21 35.45 27.16
N ALA A 324 11.05 34.16 26.88
CA ALA A 324 11.13 33.14 27.90
C ALA A 324 12.59 33.17 28.38
N PRO A 325 12.87 33.54 29.64
CA PRO A 325 14.22 33.55 30.14
C PRO A 325 14.75 32.12 30.05
N VAL A 326 15.73 31.92 29.18
CA VAL A 326 16.54 30.71 29.16
C VAL A 326 17.27 30.71 30.49
N GLN A 327 16.75 29.98 31.48
CA GLN A 327 17.52 29.67 32.66
C GLN A 327 18.70 28.81 32.18
N GLN A 328 19.84 29.46 31.98
CA GLN A 328 21.13 28.80 31.86
C GLN A 328 21.40 28.11 33.19
N GLN A 329 20.94 26.86 33.29
CA GLN A 329 21.32 25.98 34.38
C GLN A 329 22.78 25.58 34.13
N TYR A 330 23.69 26.43 34.62
CA TYR A 330 25.10 26.10 34.72
C TYR A 330 25.22 24.82 35.56
N ALA A 331 25.58 23.72 34.90
CA ALA A 331 25.94 22.47 35.54
C ALA A 331 27.26 22.67 36.29
N TYR A 332 27.16 23.12 37.53
CA TYR A 332 28.29 23.17 38.46
C TYR A 332 28.60 21.74 38.89
N ASN A 333 29.63 21.15 38.27
CA ASN A 333 30.13 19.83 38.61
C ASN A 333 30.97 19.95 39.89
N GLY A 334 30.30 19.92 41.04
CA GLY A 334 30.90 19.97 42.37
C GLY A 334 30.56 18.70 43.14
N GLN A 335 31.55 17.83 43.29
CA GLN A 335 31.53 16.72 44.24
C GLN A 335 31.34 17.25 45.66
N THR A 336 30.40 16.68 46.43
CA THR A 336 30.64 16.02 47.73
C THR A 336 29.32 15.60 48.37
N ALA A 337 29.37 14.44 49.03
CA ALA A 337 28.27 13.83 49.76
C ALA A 337 27.87 14.66 50.99
N GLN A 338 26.56 14.69 51.31
CA GLN A 338 26.09 14.51 52.69
C GLN A 338 24.60 14.18 52.74
N GLN A 339 24.29 13.25 53.64
CA GLN A 339 22.95 12.81 54.03
C GLN A 339 22.19 13.94 54.71
N GLN A 340 20.89 14.09 54.45
CA GLN A 340 19.99 14.62 55.48
C GLN A 340 18.52 14.22 55.26
N TYR A 341 18.00 13.52 56.26
CA TYR A 341 16.57 13.33 56.53
C TYR A 341 15.89 14.69 56.84
N THR A 342 14.67 14.93 56.37
CA THR A 342 13.61 15.75 57.02
C THR A 342 12.31 15.55 56.20
N TYR A 343 11.34 14.79 56.71
CA TYR A 343 10.18 15.19 57.54
C TYR A 343 9.06 15.90 56.78
N SER A 344 7.86 15.38 57.02
CA SER A 344 6.57 15.64 56.39
C SER A 344 5.94 16.99 56.73
N GLY A 345 5.27 17.56 55.73
CA GLY A 345 3.98 18.26 55.90
C GLY A 345 4.03 19.75 56.21
N GLN A 346 4.01 20.57 55.16
CA GLN A 346 3.30 21.86 55.13
C GLN A 346 3.20 22.39 53.69
N PRO A 347 2.11 23.08 53.30
CA PRO A 347 1.94 23.62 51.95
C PRO A 347 2.86 24.85 51.78
N ALA A 348 3.85 24.72 50.89
CA ALA A 348 4.74 25.82 50.54
C ALA A 348 3.98 26.92 49.78
N GLN A 349 3.90 28.10 50.39
CA GLN A 349 3.46 29.32 49.72
C GLN A 349 4.45 29.70 48.62
N GLN A 350 3.94 29.92 47.41
CA GLN A 350 4.71 30.41 46.27
C GLN A 350 5.10 31.88 46.50
N TYR A 351 6.34 32.10 46.91
CA TYR A 351 6.97 33.43 46.84
C TYR A 351 7.36 33.72 45.39
N TYR A 352 6.58 34.58 44.74
CA TYR A 352 6.96 35.23 43.48
C TYR A 352 8.03 36.28 43.77
N TYR A 353 9.29 35.98 43.47
CA TYR A 353 10.32 37.01 43.34
C TYR A 353 10.09 37.78 42.05
N GLN A 354 9.58 39.01 42.18
CA GLN A 354 9.57 40.00 41.12
C GLN A 354 11.01 40.52 40.96
N GLN A 355 11.77 39.97 40.01
CA GLN A 355 13.03 40.58 39.60
C GLN A 355 12.73 41.82 38.74
N GLN A 356 13.04 42.99 39.29
CA GLN A 356 13.10 44.23 38.53
C GLN A 356 14.22 44.13 37.47
N PRO A 357 13.95 44.44 36.19
CA PRO A 357 14.99 44.52 35.19
C PRO A 357 15.85 45.77 35.43
N VAL A 358 17.13 45.56 35.73
CA VAL A 358 18.15 46.61 35.75
C VAL A 358 18.42 47.04 34.31
N TYR A 359 17.96 48.23 33.94
CA TYR A 359 18.28 48.87 32.67
C TYR A 359 19.74 49.34 32.69
N ASN A 360 20.63 48.58 32.05
CA ASN A 360 21.99 49.03 31.77
C ASN A 360 21.96 49.88 30.49
N SER A 361 21.81 51.20 30.65
CA SER A 361 21.92 52.16 29.55
C SER A 361 23.40 52.34 29.17
N VAL A 362 23.86 51.58 28.18
CA VAL A 362 25.12 51.87 27.49
C VAL A 362 24.86 52.95 26.44
N PRO A 363 25.53 54.12 26.48
CA PRO A 363 25.40 55.13 25.44
C PRO A 363 25.97 54.60 24.12
N ALA A 364 25.15 54.61 23.07
CA ALA A 364 25.61 54.32 21.71
C ALA A 364 26.54 55.44 21.21
N PRO A 365 27.68 55.13 20.57
CA PRO A 365 28.53 56.13 19.94
C PRO A 365 27.81 56.73 18.72
N VAL A 366 27.81 58.06 18.68
CA VAL A 366 27.30 58.91 17.60
C VAL A 366 28.01 58.57 16.29
N GLN A 367 27.28 57.99 15.34
CA GLN A 367 27.75 57.81 13.96
C GLN A 367 27.60 59.15 13.22
N ALA A 368 28.72 59.81 12.96
CA ALA A 368 28.78 61.03 12.19
C ALA A 368 28.47 60.77 10.70
N ASN A 369 27.66 61.66 10.15
CA ASN A 369 27.22 61.74 8.76
C ASN A 369 28.39 61.74 7.76
N GLY A 370 28.23 60.97 6.69
CA GLY A 370 29.03 61.04 5.47
C GLY A 370 28.15 60.90 4.23
N HIS A 371 27.33 61.92 3.96
CA HIS A 371 26.63 62.07 2.68
C HIS A 371 27.68 62.40 1.60
N MET A 372 27.93 61.48 0.67
CA MET A 372 28.57 61.82 -0.61
C MET A 372 27.51 61.78 -1.71
N VAL A 373 27.22 62.98 -2.23
CA VAL A 373 26.48 63.20 -3.48
C VAL A 373 27.43 62.89 -4.62
N GLN A 374 27.07 61.94 -5.49
CA GLN A 374 27.80 61.71 -6.73
C GLN A 374 27.02 62.34 -7.88
N VAL A 375 27.60 63.40 -8.45
CA VAL A 375 27.20 64.00 -9.73
C VAL A 375 28.09 63.39 -10.80
N LYS A 376 27.49 62.65 -11.73
CA LYS A 376 27.71 62.79 -13.18
C LYS A 376 26.74 61.92 -13.98
#